data_AF-A0A8T4HNW8-F1
#
_entry.id   AF-A0A8T4HNW8-F1
#
_cell.length_a   1.000
_cell.length_b   1.000
_cell.length_c   1.000
_cell.angle_alpha   90.00
_cell.angle_beta   90.00
_cell.angle_gamma   90.00
#
_symmetry.space_group_name_H-M   'P 1'
#
loop_
_entity.id
_entity.type
_entity.pdbx_description
1 polymer ?
#
loop_
_entity_poly.entity_id
_entity_poly.type
_entity_poly.pdbx_seq_one_letter_code
_entity_poly.pdbx_strand_id
1 'polypeptide(L)'
;MREAPASAQLIEAFANTVDVELGTDELETASGLATWLVAQGLLDRNRRIGPDDHTLCLRLRTGIREELGINVGDTADAALLARADEALRELPVLISVRGGGGQDSRDGVLSPAPDLPPTRKALAHLAIAWSELALAGEAGRLKRCAEHSCAWVFWDVSKNRSRRWCSMRVCGNRAKARRHTAKQASATTRSATPQRAETLERPAAAEQTTSPEQTTGPEQATPSERTASARQEASSASRVTRT
;
A
#
# COMPACT_ATOMS: atom_id res chain seq x y z
N MET A 1 22.48 -21.07 -6.29
CA MET A 1 21.51 -20.23 -5.56
C MET A 1 20.62 -19.60 -6.62
N ARG A 2 19.28 -19.62 -6.49
CA ARG A 2 18.40 -19.09 -7.56
C ARG A 2 18.41 -17.56 -7.44
N GLU A 3 18.95 -16.89 -8.45
CA GLU A 3 18.95 -15.43 -8.50
C GLU A 3 17.54 -14.90 -8.81
N ALA A 4 17.24 -13.69 -8.33
CA ALA A 4 15.98 -13.03 -8.63
C ALA A 4 16.05 -12.46 -10.05
N PRO A 5 15.07 -12.69 -10.94
CA PRO A 5 15.02 -12.02 -12.24
C PRO A 5 14.92 -10.50 -12.06
N ALA A 6 15.31 -9.72 -13.08
CA ALA A 6 15.29 -8.26 -13.02
C ALA A 6 13.91 -7.69 -12.64
N SER A 7 12.83 -8.30 -13.14
CA SER A 7 11.46 -7.95 -12.76
C SER A 7 11.18 -8.16 -11.27
N ALA A 8 11.66 -9.25 -10.67
CA ALA A 8 11.55 -9.48 -9.24
C ALA A 8 12.33 -8.45 -8.43
N GLN A 9 13.55 -8.11 -8.87
CA GLN A 9 14.37 -7.10 -8.19
C GLN A 9 13.69 -5.73 -8.22
N LEU A 10 13.12 -5.33 -9.36
CA LEU A 10 12.43 -4.05 -9.50
C LEU A 10 11.16 -3.99 -8.64
N ILE A 11 10.35 -5.06 -8.64
CA ILE A 11 9.13 -5.11 -7.80
C ILE A 11 9.49 -5.19 -6.31
N GLU A 12 10.53 -5.92 -5.92
CA GLU A 12 11.02 -5.97 -4.53
C GLU A 12 11.48 -4.57 -4.08
N ALA A 13 12.30 -3.88 -4.88
CA ALA A 13 12.74 -2.53 -4.59
C ALA A 13 11.56 -1.55 -4.49
N PHE A 14 10.62 -1.62 -5.43
CA PHE A 14 9.43 -0.77 -5.43
C PHE A 14 8.56 -0.99 -4.19
N ALA A 15 8.28 -2.25 -3.86
CA ALA A 15 7.47 -2.59 -2.69
C ALA A 15 8.15 -2.19 -1.38
N ASN A 16 9.48 -2.23 -1.31
CA ASN A 16 10.26 -1.89 -0.12
C ASN A 16 10.60 -0.40 0.02
N THR A 17 10.09 0.46 -0.86
CA THR A 17 10.16 1.93 -0.64
C THR A 17 9.40 2.39 0.60
N VAL A 18 8.54 1.54 1.17
CA VAL A 18 7.93 1.74 2.48
C VAL A 18 8.52 0.76 3.48
N ASP A 19 9.11 1.31 4.55
CA ASP A 19 9.59 0.55 5.71
C ASP A 19 8.56 0.66 6.84
N VAL A 20 7.84 -0.42 7.08
CA VAL A 20 6.79 -0.50 8.12
C VAL A 20 7.39 -0.53 9.52
N GLU A 21 8.61 -1.07 9.68
CA GLU A 21 9.26 -1.16 11.00
C GLU A 21 9.77 0.22 11.44
N LEU A 22 10.29 1.02 10.49
CA LEU A 22 10.79 2.37 10.75
C LEU A 22 9.74 3.47 10.54
N GLY A 23 8.60 3.17 9.92
CA GLY A 23 7.56 4.15 9.62
C GLY A 23 7.99 5.17 8.57
N THR A 24 8.85 4.78 7.62
CA THR A 24 9.38 5.67 6.58
C THR A 24 8.86 5.27 5.20
N ASP A 25 8.74 6.26 4.31
CA ASP A 25 8.26 6.05 2.95
C ASP A 25 9.01 6.95 1.96
N GLU A 26 9.85 6.36 1.11
CA GLU A 26 10.59 7.09 0.06
C GLU A 26 9.67 7.72 -0.99
N LEU A 27 8.45 7.19 -1.15
CA LEU A 27 7.45 7.67 -2.09
C LEU A 27 6.38 8.50 -1.38
N GLU A 28 6.58 8.95 -0.14
CA GLU A 28 5.61 9.78 0.59
C GLU A 28 5.24 11.05 -0.20
N THR A 29 6.21 11.59 -0.95
CA THR A 29 6.05 12.81 -1.74
C THR A 29 6.27 12.55 -3.23
N ALA A 30 5.67 13.38 -4.09
CA ALA A 30 5.89 13.34 -5.53
C ALA A 30 7.38 13.55 -5.92
N SER A 31 8.13 14.33 -5.12
CA SER A 31 9.57 14.52 -5.29
C SER A 31 10.36 13.26 -4.93
N GLY A 32 9.95 12.56 -3.86
CA GLY A 32 10.50 11.26 -3.49
C GLY A 32 10.31 10.23 -4.60
N LEU A 33 9.10 10.16 -5.17
CA LEU A 33 8.82 9.31 -6.34
C LEU A 33 9.70 9.66 -7.55
N ALA A 34 9.87 10.94 -7.87
CA ALA A 34 10.73 11.36 -8.98
C ALA A 34 12.19 10.93 -8.75
N THR A 35 12.68 11.10 -7.52
CA THR A 35 14.04 10.69 -7.12
C THR A 35 14.22 9.18 -7.26
N TRP A 36 13.26 8.40 -6.77
CA TRP A 36 13.30 6.95 -6.84
C TRP A 36 13.25 6.43 -8.29
N LEU A 37 12.35 6.96 -9.13
CA LEU A 37 12.26 6.56 -10.54
C LEU A 37 13.54 6.90 -11.33
N VAL A 38 14.20 8.02 -11.03
CA VAL A 38 15.51 8.37 -11.58
C VAL A 38 16.58 7.37 -11.12
N ALA A 39 16.58 6.98 -9.85
CA ALA A 39 17.53 6.00 -9.31
C ALA A 39 17.35 4.61 -9.94
N GLN A 40 16.12 4.22 -10.27
CA GLN A 40 15.82 3.00 -11.05
C GLN A 40 16.09 3.17 -12.57
N GLY A 41 16.51 4.36 -12.99
CA GLY A 41 16.75 4.70 -14.39
C GLY A 41 15.49 4.75 -15.26
N LEU A 42 14.30 4.77 -14.66
CA LEU A 42 13.00 4.75 -15.36
C LEU A 42 12.52 6.14 -15.80
N LEU A 43 13.11 7.20 -15.25
CA LEU A 43 12.74 8.57 -15.54
C LEU A 43 13.98 9.46 -15.69
N ASP A 44 13.92 10.43 -16.60
CA ASP A 44 14.96 11.44 -16.74
C ASP A 44 14.99 12.39 -15.53
N ARG A 45 16.18 12.95 -15.25
CA ARG A 45 16.36 13.95 -14.19
C ARG A 45 15.49 15.19 -14.42
N ASN A 46 15.18 15.92 -13.34
CA ASN A 46 14.46 17.20 -13.33
C ASN A 46 13.00 17.17 -13.81
N ARG A 47 12.36 15.99 -13.84
CA ARG A 47 10.93 15.87 -14.13
C ARG A 47 10.10 16.08 -12.86
N ARG A 48 9.06 16.92 -12.97
CA ARG A 48 8.05 17.05 -11.92
C ARG A 48 6.96 16.00 -12.12
N ILE A 49 6.56 15.37 -11.02
CA ILE A 49 5.46 14.41 -10.98
C ILE A 49 4.21 15.12 -10.47
N GLY A 50 3.09 14.96 -11.19
CA GLY A 50 1.80 15.50 -10.78
C GLY A 50 1.16 14.67 -9.64
N PRO A 51 0.23 15.25 -8.88
CA PRO A 51 -0.43 14.57 -7.76
C PRO A 51 -1.20 13.32 -8.18
N ASP A 52 -1.76 13.30 -9.39
CA ASP A 52 -2.51 12.15 -9.92
C ASP A 52 -1.60 10.96 -10.18
N ASP A 53 -0.45 11.17 -10.84
CA ASP A 53 0.52 10.10 -11.10
C ASP A 53 1.16 9.60 -9.80
N HIS A 54 1.38 10.48 -8.81
CA HIS A 54 1.84 10.10 -7.48
C HIS A 54 0.81 9.22 -6.76
N THR A 55 -0.46 9.62 -6.76
CA THR A 55 -1.57 8.83 -6.19
C THR A 55 -1.70 7.48 -6.89
N LEU A 56 -1.62 7.45 -8.22
CA LEU A 56 -1.65 6.24 -9.03
C LEU A 56 -0.54 5.27 -8.60
N CYS A 57 0.70 5.77 -8.48
CA CYS A 57 1.85 4.99 -8.03
C CYS A 57 1.63 4.39 -6.64
N LEU A 58 1.10 5.17 -5.68
CA LEU A 58 0.84 4.68 -4.32
C LEU A 58 -0.25 3.60 -4.30
N ARG A 59 -1.33 3.75 -5.08
CA ARG A 59 -2.36 2.70 -5.23
C ARG A 59 -1.75 1.40 -5.78
N LEU A 60 -0.93 1.50 -6.82
CA LEU A 60 -0.25 0.35 -7.42
C LEU A 60 0.67 -0.34 -6.40
N ARG A 61 1.51 0.42 -5.68
CA ARG A 61 2.40 -0.14 -4.65
C ARG A 61 1.61 -0.88 -3.57
N THR A 62 0.53 -0.26 -3.09
CA THR A 62 -0.30 -0.84 -2.02
C THR A 62 -0.92 -2.16 -2.44
N GLY A 63 -1.54 -2.24 -3.62
CA GLY A 63 -2.11 -3.51 -4.10
C GLY A 63 -1.08 -4.58 -4.36
N ILE A 64 0.09 -4.24 -4.93
CA ILE A 64 1.20 -5.19 -5.07
C ILE A 64 1.62 -5.71 -3.68
N ARG A 65 1.81 -4.83 -2.69
CA ARG A 65 2.16 -5.26 -1.33
C ARG A 65 1.10 -6.16 -0.71
N GLU A 66 -0.18 -5.92 -0.97
CA GLU A 66 -1.28 -6.78 -0.53
C GLU A 66 -1.22 -8.17 -1.15
N GLU A 67 -1.08 -8.25 -2.47
CA GLU A 67 -0.93 -9.52 -3.19
C GLU A 67 0.27 -10.34 -2.69
N LEU A 68 1.39 -9.67 -2.40
CA LEU A 68 2.59 -10.31 -1.86
C LEU A 68 2.39 -10.87 -0.44
N GLY A 69 1.40 -10.39 0.31
CA GLY A 69 1.00 -10.97 1.61
C GLY A 69 0.31 -12.32 1.47
N ILE A 70 -0.46 -12.51 0.39
CA ILE A 70 -1.16 -13.78 0.11
C ILE A 70 -0.14 -14.93 0.00
N ASN A 71 1.04 -14.65 -0.55
CA ASN A 71 2.12 -15.63 -0.71
C ASN A 71 2.70 -16.17 0.61
N VAL A 72 2.36 -15.58 1.77
CA VAL A 72 2.69 -16.10 3.10
C VAL A 72 1.47 -16.52 3.93
N GLY A 73 0.28 -16.50 3.31
CA GLY A 73 -0.99 -16.89 3.89
C GLY A 73 -1.78 -15.75 4.55
N ASP A 74 -1.46 -14.49 4.25
CA ASP A 74 -2.32 -13.37 4.67
C ASP A 74 -3.61 -13.35 3.84
N THR A 75 -4.67 -12.80 4.42
CA THR A 75 -5.89 -12.45 3.68
C THR A 75 -5.71 -11.03 3.14
N ALA A 76 -5.80 -10.84 1.83
CA ALA A 76 -5.72 -9.53 1.20
C ALA A 76 -7.02 -8.72 1.36
N ASP A 77 -6.88 -7.41 1.47
CA ASP A 77 -8.00 -6.49 1.33
C ASP A 77 -8.40 -6.34 -0.15
N ALA A 78 -9.60 -6.85 -0.49
CA ALA A 78 -10.12 -6.82 -1.84
C ALA A 78 -10.27 -5.40 -2.41
N ALA A 79 -10.53 -4.39 -1.57
CA ALA A 79 -10.65 -3.01 -2.03
C ALA A 79 -9.29 -2.42 -2.43
N LEU A 80 -8.20 -2.83 -1.78
CA LEU A 80 -6.85 -2.39 -2.13
C LEU A 80 -6.37 -3.03 -3.44
N LEU A 81 -6.67 -4.31 -3.65
CA LEU A 81 -6.42 -4.97 -4.93
C LEU A 81 -7.19 -4.31 -6.06
N ALA A 82 -8.49 -4.04 -5.87
CA ALA A 82 -9.32 -3.37 -6.87
C ALA A 82 -8.78 -1.98 -7.27
N ARG A 83 -8.28 -1.19 -6.31
CA ARG A 83 -7.65 0.12 -6.58
C ARG A 83 -6.34 0.01 -7.35
N ALA A 84 -5.58 -1.07 -7.15
CA ALA A 84 -4.39 -1.33 -7.96
C ALA A 84 -4.76 -1.75 -9.38
N ASP A 85 -5.81 -2.54 -9.57
CA ASP A 85 -6.34 -2.86 -10.90
C ASP A 85 -6.82 -1.60 -11.62
N GLU A 86 -7.47 -0.66 -10.93
CA GLU A 86 -7.81 0.65 -11.48
C GLU A 86 -6.58 1.44 -11.90
N ALA A 87 -5.52 1.47 -11.09
CA ALA A 87 -4.26 2.09 -11.45
C ALA A 87 -3.60 1.43 -12.67
N LEU A 88 -3.69 0.11 -12.81
CA LEU A 88 -3.16 -0.62 -13.98
C LEU A 88 -3.92 -0.29 -15.26
N ARG A 89 -5.24 -0.05 -15.21
CA ARG A 89 -6.02 0.40 -16.39
C ARG A 89 -5.57 1.74 -16.94
N GLU A 90 -4.96 2.58 -16.10
CA GLU A 90 -4.39 3.87 -16.48
C GLU A 90 -2.96 3.78 -17.07
N LEU A 91 -2.38 2.57 -17.12
CA LEU A 91 -1.04 2.27 -17.59
C LEU A 91 -1.06 1.24 -18.75
N PRO A 92 -1.65 1.57 -19.92
CA PRO A 92 -1.74 0.65 -21.04
C PRO A 92 -0.36 0.17 -21.50
N VAL A 93 -0.24 -1.15 -21.63
CA VAL A 93 0.94 -1.87 -22.14
C VAL A 93 0.57 -2.52 -23.46
N LEU A 94 1.45 -2.39 -24.46
CA LEU A 94 1.31 -2.99 -25.78
C LEU A 94 2.18 -4.24 -25.88
N ILE A 95 1.74 -5.18 -26.71
CA ILE A 95 2.47 -6.41 -27.04
C ILE A 95 3.01 -6.29 -28.46
N SER A 96 4.31 -6.54 -28.63
CA SER A 96 4.98 -6.51 -29.93
C SER A 96 5.40 -7.91 -30.39
N VAL A 97 5.14 -8.23 -31.66
CA VAL A 97 5.52 -9.51 -32.28
C VAL A 97 7.03 -9.60 -32.49
N ARG A 98 7.68 -8.47 -32.79
CA ARG A 98 9.12 -8.37 -32.72
C ARG A 98 9.49 -8.29 -31.24
N GLY A 99 9.94 -9.41 -30.67
CA GLY A 99 10.63 -9.38 -29.39
C GLY A 99 11.81 -8.42 -29.52
N GLY A 100 11.98 -7.53 -28.53
CA GLY A 100 13.05 -6.53 -28.45
C GLY A 100 14.41 -7.10 -28.83
N GLY A 101 14.77 -6.97 -30.11
CA GLY A 101 15.96 -7.56 -30.71
C GLY A 101 17.11 -6.55 -30.86
N GLY A 102 16.99 -5.38 -30.23
CA GLY A 102 18.08 -4.43 -30.10
C GLY A 102 18.62 -4.49 -28.68
N GLN A 103 19.93 -4.66 -28.53
CA GLN A 103 20.62 -4.70 -27.24
C GLN A 103 20.44 -3.41 -26.40
N ASP A 104 19.89 -2.36 -27.02
CA ASP A 104 19.61 -1.04 -26.45
C ASP A 104 18.11 -0.76 -26.21
N SER A 105 17.19 -1.65 -26.60
CA SER A 105 15.75 -1.46 -26.34
C SER A 105 15.39 -2.06 -24.98
N ARG A 106 15.01 -1.22 -24.02
CA ARG A 106 14.30 -1.66 -22.80
C ARG A 106 12.95 -2.31 -23.12
N ASP A 107 12.47 -2.11 -24.34
CA ASP A 107 11.23 -2.66 -24.85
C ASP A 107 11.47 -4.14 -25.21
N GLY A 108 11.03 -5.02 -24.32
CA GLY A 108 10.92 -6.45 -24.59
C GLY A 108 9.70 -6.75 -25.48
N VAL A 109 9.06 -7.90 -25.24
CA VAL A 109 7.77 -8.22 -25.89
C VAL A 109 6.67 -7.25 -25.42
N LEU A 110 6.80 -6.69 -24.22
CA LEU A 110 5.90 -5.71 -23.63
C LEU A 110 6.55 -4.32 -23.62
N SER A 111 5.78 -3.29 -23.97
CA SER A 111 6.22 -1.89 -23.92
C SER A 111 5.07 -0.98 -23.45
N PRO A 112 5.34 0.13 -22.75
CA PRO A 112 4.32 1.13 -22.47
C PRO A 112 3.68 1.67 -23.75
N ALA A 113 2.43 2.09 -23.70
CA ALA A 113 1.82 2.78 -24.83
C ALA A 113 2.60 4.08 -25.18
N PRO A 114 2.84 4.35 -26.48
CA PRO A 114 3.77 5.37 -26.92
C PRO A 114 3.30 6.80 -26.64
N ASP A 115 1.99 7.00 -26.47
CA ASP A 115 1.32 8.27 -26.18
C ASP A 115 1.28 8.62 -24.69
N LEU A 116 1.69 7.69 -23.80
CA LEU A 116 1.74 7.97 -22.37
C LEU A 116 2.76 9.09 -22.03
N PRO A 117 2.42 9.97 -21.08
CA PRO A 117 3.39 10.89 -20.50
C PRO A 117 4.60 10.14 -19.93
N PRO A 118 5.80 10.75 -19.89
CA PRO A 118 7.02 10.08 -19.40
C PRO A 118 6.88 9.42 -18.03
N THR A 119 6.20 10.09 -17.08
CA THR A 119 5.94 9.52 -15.75
C THR A 119 5.07 8.27 -15.81
N ARG A 120 4.01 8.27 -16.62
CA ARG A 120 3.15 7.09 -16.79
C ARG A 120 3.85 5.96 -17.54
N LYS A 121 4.76 6.26 -18.47
CA LYS A 121 5.64 5.24 -19.07
C LYS A 121 6.54 4.59 -18.01
N ALA A 122 7.14 5.39 -17.12
CA ALA A 122 7.95 4.88 -16.02
C ALA A 122 7.15 3.95 -15.08
N LEU A 123 5.91 4.33 -14.73
CA LEU A 123 5.02 3.49 -13.93
C LEU A 123 4.54 2.24 -14.69
N ALA A 124 4.30 2.34 -16.00
CA ALA A 124 3.95 1.19 -16.84
C ALA A 124 5.07 0.14 -16.89
N HIS A 125 6.34 0.53 -16.75
CA HIS A 125 7.42 -0.45 -16.60
C HIS A 125 7.33 -1.27 -15.29
N LEU A 126 6.77 -0.71 -14.21
CA LEU A 126 6.46 -1.48 -13.00
C LEU A 126 5.33 -2.49 -13.27
N ALA A 127 4.31 -2.08 -14.02
CA ALA A 127 3.23 -2.97 -14.45
C ALA A 127 3.74 -4.13 -15.34
N ILE A 128 4.68 -3.83 -16.24
CA ILE A 128 5.35 -4.84 -17.08
C ILE A 128 6.13 -5.82 -16.20
N ALA A 129 6.97 -5.33 -15.29
CA ALA A 129 7.74 -6.20 -14.39
C ALA A 129 6.84 -7.10 -13.55
N TRP A 130 5.73 -6.57 -13.02
CA TRP A 130 4.73 -7.38 -12.32
C TRP A 130 4.11 -8.47 -13.22
N SER A 131 3.73 -8.09 -14.45
CA SER A 131 3.13 -9.00 -15.43
C SER A 131 4.08 -10.13 -15.83
N GLU A 132 5.37 -9.82 -16.03
CA GLU A 132 6.40 -10.83 -16.32
C GLU A 132 6.50 -11.89 -15.22
N LEU A 133 6.47 -11.48 -13.95
CA LEU A 133 6.50 -12.40 -12.81
C LEU A 133 5.25 -13.26 -12.72
N ALA A 134 4.08 -12.66 -12.96
CA ALA A 134 2.80 -13.37 -12.94
C ALA A 134 2.73 -14.41 -14.06
N LEU A 135 3.06 -14.02 -15.30
CA LEU A 135 3.05 -14.88 -16.47
C LEU A 135 4.08 -16.01 -16.39
N ALA A 136 5.24 -15.77 -15.77
CA ALA A 136 6.25 -16.79 -15.54
C ALA A 136 5.91 -17.74 -14.36
N GLY A 137 4.81 -17.50 -13.62
CA GLY A 137 4.46 -18.28 -12.43
C GLY A 137 5.44 -18.10 -11.26
N GLU A 138 6.15 -16.97 -11.25
CA GLU A 138 7.21 -16.65 -10.30
C GLU A 138 6.82 -15.60 -9.26
N ALA A 139 5.70 -14.89 -9.44
CA ALA A 139 5.18 -13.93 -8.47
C ALA A 139 5.06 -14.51 -7.04
N GLY A 140 4.70 -15.80 -6.91
CA GLY A 140 4.62 -16.50 -5.63
C GLY A 140 5.94 -16.68 -4.87
N ARG A 141 7.09 -16.33 -5.48
CA ARG A 141 8.39 -16.29 -4.80
C ARG A 141 8.68 -14.93 -4.16
N LEU A 142 8.09 -13.84 -4.65
CA LEU A 142 8.09 -12.58 -3.91
C LEU A 142 7.08 -12.68 -2.78
N LYS A 143 7.52 -12.31 -1.58
CA LYS A 143 6.71 -12.48 -0.37
C LYS A 143 6.88 -11.28 0.54
N ARG A 144 5.78 -10.81 1.11
CA ARG A 144 5.80 -9.89 2.23
C ARG A 144 6.09 -10.67 3.51
N CYS A 145 7.00 -10.18 4.36
CA CYS A 145 7.39 -10.86 5.59
C CYS A 145 6.18 -11.15 6.48
N ALA A 146 6.03 -12.41 6.92
CA ALA A 146 4.95 -12.85 7.80
C ALA A 146 5.02 -12.27 9.24
N GLU A 147 6.07 -11.51 9.57
CA GLU A 147 6.09 -10.68 10.78
C GLU A 147 5.47 -9.33 10.42
N HIS A 148 4.23 -9.08 10.86
CA HIS A 148 3.43 -7.93 10.42
C HIS A 148 4.05 -6.57 10.78
N SER A 149 4.86 -6.50 11.85
CA SER A 149 5.59 -5.27 12.18
C SER A 149 6.84 -5.04 11.33
N CYS A 150 7.22 -6.00 10.48
CA CYS A 150 8.32 -5.87 9.54
C CYS A 150 7.79 -5.65 8.12
N ALA A 151 6.93 -6.55 7.64
CA ALA A 151 6.30 -6.48 6.32
C ALA A 151 7.27 -6.20 5.14
N TRP A 152 8.56 -6.51 5.30
CA TRP A 152 9.58 -6.38 4.26
C TRP A 152 9.36 -7.41 3.15
N VAL A 153 9.46 -7.00 1.90
CA VAL A 153 9.34 -7.89 0.75
C VAL A 153 10.68 -8.55 0.46
N PHE A 154 10.66 -9.85 0.12
CA PHE A 154 11.87 -10.59 -0.22
C PHE A 154 11.60 -11.66 -1.28
N TRP A 155 12.63 -11.99 -2.06
CA TRP A 155 12.65 -13.16 -2.93
C TRP A 155 12.92 -14.48 -2.17
N ASP A 156 12.06 -15.47 -2.37
CA ASP A 156 12.20 -16.82 -1.81
C ASP A 156 13.10 -17.72 -2.66
N VAL A 157 14.38 -17.78 -2.29
CA VAL A 157 15.40 -18.65 -2.88
C VAL A 157 15.31 -20.12 -2.43
N SER A 158 14.37 -20.49 -1.55
CA SER A 158 14.22 -21.87 -1.09
C SER A 158 13.70 -22.78 -2.20
N LYS A 159 14.08 -24.06 -2.13
CA LYS A 159 13.70 -25.10 -3.11
C LYS A 159 12.18 -25.22 -3.24
N ASN A 160 11.48 -25.26 -2.10
CA ASN A 160 10.05 -25.55 -2.02
C ASN A 160 9.20 -24.29 -1.76
N ARG A 161 9.73 -23.08 -2.02
CA ARG A 161 9.04 -21.81 -1.75
C ARG A 161 8.49 -21.75 -0.31
N SER A 162 9.24 -22.25 0.66
CA SER A 162 8.77 -22.44 2.04
C SER A 162 9.17 -21.32 2.99
N ARG A 163 9.99 -20.36 2.55
CA ARG A 163 10.42 -19.24 3.41
C ARG A 163 9.23 -18.31 3.64
N ARG A 164 9.02 -17.94 4.90
CA ARG A 164 7.94 -17.03 5.32
C ARG A 164 8.44 -15.68 5.87
N TRP A 165 9.74 -15.56 6.15
CA TRP A 165 10.33 -14.38 6.76
C TRP A 165 11.50 -13.86 5.95
N CYS A 166 11.64 -12.54 5.86
CA CYS A 166 12.78 -11.86 5.22
C CYS A 166 14.12 -12.21 5.90
N SER A 167 14.11 -12.66 7.16
CA SER A 167 15.28 -13.19 7.83
C SER A 167 14.85 -14.17 8.91
N MET A 168 15.36 -15.40 8.86
CA MET A 168 15.11 -16.38 9.92
C MET A 168 15.73 -15.91 11.25
N ARG A 169 16.91 -15.27 11.19
CA ARG A 169 17.65 -14.80 12.38
C ARG A 169 16.94 -13.66 13.10
N VAL A 170 16.28 -12.78 12.36
CA VAL A 170 15.58 -11.61 12.92
C VAL A 170 14.08 -11.90 13.07
N CYS A 171 13.34 -11.90 11.95
CA CYS A 171 11.88 -12.03 11.97
C CYS A 171 11.41 -13.44 12.37
N GLY A 172 12.12 -14.49 11.93
CA GLY A 172 11.78 -15.86 12.33
C GLY A 172 11.90 -16.10 13.84
N ASN A 173 12.94 -15.54 14.47
CA ASN A 173 13.14 -15.62 15.92
C ASN A 173 12.16 -14.72 16.69
N ARG A 174 11.85 -13.52 16.17
CA ARG A 174 10.82 -12.64 16.75
C ARG A 174 9.45 -13.34 16.82
N ALA A 175 9.05 -13.99 15.74
CA ALA A 175 7.81 -14.76 15.68
C ALA A 175 7.80 -15.94 16.67
N LYS A 176 8.93 -16.66 16.84
CA LYS A 176 9.05 -17.72 17.86
C LYS A 176 8.92 -17.18 19.28
N ALA A 177 9.59 -16.08 19.60
CA ALA A 177 9.52 -15.44 20.90
C ALA A 177 8.08 -15.01 21.23
N ARG A 178 7.39 -14.33 20.31
CA ARG A 178 5.97 -13.94 20.47
C ARG A 178 5.07 -15.14 20.77
N ARG A 179 5.24 -16.25 20.05
CA ARG A 179 4.48 -17.50 20.30
C ARG A 179 4.76 -18.10 21.67
N HIS A 180 6.00 -18.03 22.15
CA HIS A 180 6.37 -18.54 23.48
C HIS A 180 5.72 -17.70 24.58
N THR A 181 5.82 -16.37 24.50
CA THR A 181 5.20 -15.46 25.47
C THR A 181 3.67 -15.59 25.50
N ALA A 182 3.02 -15.72 24.34
CA ALA A 182 1.57 -15.93 24.28
C ALA A 182 1.12 -17.24 24.97
N LYS A 183 1.89 -18.32 24.82
CA LYS A 183 1.64 -19.59 25.51
C LYS A 183 1.79 -19.43 27.04
N GLN A 184 2.84 -18.74 27.50
CA GLN A 184 3.06 -18.51 28.92
C GLN A 184 1.94 -17.67 29.54
N ALA A 185 1.51 -16.59 28.87
CA ALA A 185 0.38 -15.78 29.33
C ALA A 185 -0.91 -16.62 29.45
N SER A 186 -1.20 -17.47 28.45
CA SER A 186 -2.38 -18.35 28.50
C SER A 186 -2.30 -19.43 29.60
N ALA A 187 -1.10 -19.90 29.95
CA ALA A 187 -0.89 -20.85 31.03
C ALA A 187 -1.04 -20.20 32.42
N THR A 188 -0.58 -18.96 32.57
CA THR A 188 -0.75 -18.16 33.78
C THR A 188 -2.23 -17.82 34.02
N THR A 189 -2.98 -17.39 32.99
CA THR A 189 -4.42 -17.10 33.11
C THR A 189 -5.24 -18.34 33.46
N ARG A 190 -4.87 -19.52 32.94
CA ARG A 190 -5.54 -20.79 33.28
C ARG A 190 -5.28 -21.28 34.71
N SER A 191 -4.24 -20.76 35.36
CA SER A 191 -3.86 -21.14 36.74
C SER A 191 -4.45 -20.21 37.80
N ALA A 192 -5.09 -19.11 37.39
CA ALA A 192 -5.81 -18.21 38.29
C ALA A 192 -7.24 -18.76 38.50
N THR A 193 -7.40 -19.61 39.52
CA THR A 193 -8.72 -20.01 40.06
C THR A 193 -9.49 -18.76 40.49
N PRO A 194 -10.74 -18.54 40.02
CA PRO A 194 -11.55 -17.42 40.51
C PRO A 194 -11.91 -17.72 41.98
N GLN A 195 -11.34 -16.96 42.91
CA GLN A 195 -11.82 -16.96 44.30
C GLN A 195 -13.24 -16.37 44.30
N ARG A 196 -14.17 -17.14 44.87
CA ARG A 196 -15.60 -16.81 45.01
C ARG A 196 -15.77 -15.39 45.54
N ALA A 197 -16.53 -14.57 44.81
CA ALA A 197 -17.02 -13.29 45.30
C ALA A 197 -17.96 -13.55 46.49
N GLU A 198 -17.50 -13.16 47.67
CA GLU A 198 -18.30 -13.17 48.89
C GLU A 198 -19.23 -11.95 48.85
N THR A 199 -20.53 -12.21 48.77
CA THR A 199 -21.62 -11.24 48.84
C THR A 199 -21.51 -10.46 50.14
N LEU A 200 -21.19 -9.16 50.06
CA LEU A 200 -21.35 -8.23 51.17
C LEU A 200 -22.58 -7.37 50.92
N GLU A 201 -23.57 -7.60 51.77
CA GLU A 201 -24.85 -6.91 51.85
C GLU A 201 -24.68 -5.40 52.08
N ARG A 202 -25.64 -4.67 51.51
CA ARG A 202 -25.89 -3.24 51.66
C ARG A 202 -26.36 -2.93 53.10
N PRO A 203 -26.13 -1.71 53.60
CA PRO A 203 -27.28 -0.98 54.09
C PRO A 203 -27.36 0.47 53.59
N ALA A 204 -28.56 1.01 53.71
CA ALA A 204 -29.00 2.31 53.22
C ALA A 204 -28.85 3.42 54.27
N ALA A 205 -28.74 4.66 53.78
CA ALA A 205 -29.52 5.85 54.19
C ALA A 205 -28.71 7.16 54.40
N ALA A 206 -29.27 8.22 53.79
CA ALA A 206 -29.48 9.58 54.30
C ALA A 206 -28.62 10.75 53.76
N GLU A 207 -29.32 11.56 52.96
CA GLU A 207 -29.27 12.98 52.62
C GLU A 207 -28.33 13.93 53.41
N GLN A 208 -27.71 14.89 52.71
CA GLN A 208 -28.12 16.32 52.76
C GLN A 208 -27.35 17.23 51.79
N THR A 209 -28.14 17.94 50.98
CA THR A 209 -28.02 19.35 50.53
C THR A 209 -26.73 20.15 50.80
N THR A 210 -26.17 20.78 49.76
CA THR A 210 -26.15 22.26 49.54
C THR A 210 -25.30 22.66 48.31
N SER A 211 -25.93 23.35 47.36
CA SER A 211 -25.35 24.36 46.44
C SER A 211 -25.28 25.71 47.20
N PRO A 212 -24.53 26.77 46.80
CA PRO A 212 -24.48 27.38 45.45
C PRO A 212 -23.03 27.88 45.08
N GLU A 213 -22.68 28.66 44.06
CA GLU A 213 -23.33 29.61 43.16
C GLU A 213 -22.34 29.95 42.01
N GLN A 214 -22.86 30.09 40.78
CA GLN A 214 -22.57 31.07 39.69
C GLN A 214 -21.11 31.52 39.41
N THR A 215 -20.70 31.77 38.15
CA THR A 215 -21.02 33.02 37.42
C THR A 215 -20.46 32.97 35.98
N THR A 216 -21.31 33.30 34.99
CA THR A 216 -21.06 33.95 33.66
C THR A 216 -20.04 33.34 32.69
N GLY A 217 -20.22 33.26 31.37
CA GLY A 217 -21.09 33.95 30.41
C GLY A 217 -20.55 33.68 28.98
N PRO A 218 -21.25 34.09 27.91
CA PRO A 218 -21.29 33.34 26.63
C PRO A 218 -20.39 33.91 25.53
N GLU A 219 -19.84 33.04 24.67
CA GLU A 219 -19.23 33.45 23.40
C GLU A 219 -20.20 33.25 22.24
N GLN A 220 -20.36 34.33 21.48
CA GLN A 220 -21.39 34.57 20.48
C GLN A 220 -21.11 33.83 19.18
N ALA A 221 -22.16 33.23 18.60
CA ALA A 221 -22.24 32.91 17.18
C ALA A 221 -22.88 34.09 16.43
N THR A 222 -22.43 34.37 15.20
CA THR A 222 -23.18 34.76 13.98
C THR A 222 -22.17 35.27 12.90
N PRO A 223 -22.55 35.58 11.66
CA PRO A 223 -22.55 34.62 10.54
C PRO A 223 -21.74 35.16 9.33
N SER A 224 -21.47 34.33 8.32
CA SER A 224 -21.20 34.89 6.98
C SER A 224 -21.65 33.95 5.86
N GLU A 225 -22.58 34.49 5.09
CA GLU A 225 -23.16 33.97 3.86
C GLU A 225 -22.16 34.03 2.70
N ARG A 226 -22.29 33.09 1.76
CA ARG A 226 -22.38 33.30 0.30
C ARG A 226 -22.31 31.93 -0.40
N THR A 227 -23.45 31.35 -0.77
CA THR A 227 -24.10 31.44 -2.09
C THR A 227 -23.17 31.12 -3.28
N ALA A 228 -23.28 29.91 -3.84
CA ALA A 228 -23.25 29.62 -5.28
C ALA A 228 -23.32 28.10 -5.55
N SER A 229 -24.51 27.58 -5.86
CA SER A 229 -24.65 26.43 -6.80
C SER A 229 -26.11 26.02 -7.01
N ALA A 230 -26.58 26.25 -8.22
CA ALA A 230 -27.62 25.55 -8.99
C ALA A 230 -28.10 26.56 -10.04
N ARG A 231 -28.29 26.27 -11.33
CA ARG A 231 -28.40 25.05 -12.13
C ARG A 231 -28.40 25.57 -13.59
N GLN A 232 -27.81 24.85 -14.57
CA GLN A 232 -28.55 24.18 -15.67
C GLN A 232 -29.11 25.21 -16.69
N GLU A 233 -28.78 25.23 -17.98
CA GLU A 233 -29.04 24.25 -19.06
C GLU A 233 -28.26 24.74 -20.30
N ALA A 234 -27.48 23.90 -20.98
CA ALA A 234 -27.88 23.20 -22.20
C ALA A 234 -28.61 24.07 -23.24
N SER A 235 -28.00 24.24 -24.43
CA SER A 235 -28.59 23.80 -25.71
C SER A 235 -28.08 24.59 -26.92
N SER A 236 -27.81 23.83 -28.00
CA SER A 236 -27.87 24.19 -29.42
C SER A 236 -26.69 24.96 -30.01
N ALA A 237 -25.77 24.29 -30.74
CA ALA A 237 -25.91 23.70 -32.07
C ALA A 237 -25.84 24.71 -33.23
N SER A 238 -24.77 24.55 -34.03
CA SER A 238 -24.79 24.47 -35.49
C SER A 238 -25.10 25.73 -36.33
N ARG A 239 -24.06 26.25 -37.02
CA ARG A 239 -24.00 26.55 -38.48
C ARG A 239 -22.56 27.02 -38.79
N VAL A 240 -21.76 26.31 -39.58
CA VAL A 240 -21.83 26.02 -41.03
C VAL A 240 -21.58 27.27 -41.90
N THR A 241 -20.38 27.25 -42.49
CA THR A 241 -19.91 27.75 -43.81
C THR A 241 -19.76 29.25 -44.14
N ARG A 242 -18.57 29.51 -44.71
CA ARG A 242 -18.22 30.39 -45.86
C ARG A 242 -18.53 31.89 -45.66
N THR A 243 -17.57 32.80 -45.83
CA THR A 243 -16.78 33.02 -47.06
C THR A 243 -15.52 33.80 -46.71
#